data_AF-A0AAD3HL25-F1
#
_entry.id   AF-A0AAD3HL25-F1
#
_cell.length_a   1.000
_cell.length_b   1.000
_cell.length_c   1.000
_cell.angle_alpha   90.00
_cell.angle_beta   90.00
_cell.angle_gamma   90.00
#
_symmetry.space_group_name_H-M   'P 1'
#
loop_
_entity.id
_entity.type
_entity.pdbx_description
1 polymer ?
#
loop_
_entity_poly.entity_id
_entity_poly.type
_entity_poly.pdbx_seq_one_letter_code
_entity_poly.pdbx_strand_id
1 'polypeptide(L)'
;MLGASHRASPAAMSQGSARQASTNLKSVRGVSSTPRRSSSTPCSITPSTRAVPSSGNSSTGPSSTQAGLSPTAARILSGASAGPAPRLIIPSNPAPTPGGLILPSNSTIRTSSPSSVATAAAAAAAPAISAPSRGHGMDGPIVYFGSQRVHSLSERGKEVVRSMADWAAVELPKFLKPTERHWQPTDMLPDSASPDFYDQVMSLRSAASNLPNEYLVVLVGDMITEEALPSYMNMINTLDEVRDETGADDTPWAHWTRQWTAEENRHGDVLNKYLWITGRVDMHSIETTIQRLISSGLDPRLENNPYLCFVYTSFQERATRITHGNTARLALYHGDAALGRLCGAISADEARHELAYQAIIAEVLRRDPDGGVLAFADMMKKGIVMPAHFVDDGWHTAANGPKSNLFQDYASVADGIGVYTANDYAGIVDHLVRKWDIANVRVESGEAAEAQEFLMHHSQRIRRLADLQMERRLRDRKRGKSRTAAFSWVFKREVAM
;
A
#
# COMPACT_ATOMS: atom_id res chain seq x y z
N MET A 1 -7.06 39.09 -71.29
CA MET A 1 -7.69 37.83 -71.74
C MET A 1 -8.11 37.05 -70.50
N LEU A 2 -9.37 36.60 -70.52
CA LEU A 2 -10.16 35.75 -69.62
C LEU A 2 -9.34 34.65 -68.89
N GLY A 3 -9.70 34.11 -67.72
CA GLY A 3 -10.92 34.13 -66.92
C GLY A 3 -10.88 33.02 -65.84
N ALA A 4 -11.82 33.12 -64.89
CA ALA A 4 -12.18 32.29 -63.72
C ALA A 4 -12.24 30.74 -63.96
N SER A 5 -12.32 29.83 -62.98
CA SER A 5 -13.37 29.65 -61.94
C SER A 5 -13.05 28.33 -61.17
N HIS A 6 -12.95 28.25 -59.83
CA HIS A 6 -13.98 28.10 -58.77
C HIS A 6 -14.69 26.72 -58.62
N ARG A 7 -14.54 26.13 -57.40
CA ARG A 7 -15.54 25.43 -56.54
C ARG A 7 -16.16 24.10 -57.06
N ALA A 8 -16.63 23.11 -56.28
CA ALA A 8 -16.92 22.91 -54.85
C ALA A 8 -17.17 21.39 -54.56
N SER A 9 -17.14 20.98 -53.29
CA SER A 9 -17.80 19.75 -52.76
C SER A 9 -19.34 19.91 -52.72
N PRO A 10 -20.15 18.83 -52.50
CA PRO A 10 -20.55 18.47 -51.11
C PRO A 10 -21.02 17.00 -50.83
N ALA A 11 -21.09 16.66 -49.53
CA ALA A 11 -22.12 15.93 -48.75
C ALA A 11 -22.82 14.66 -49.31
N ALA A 12 -22.81 13.50 -48.64
CA ALA A 12 -23.53 13.05 -47.41
C ALA A 12 -24.82 12.25 -47.69
N MET A 13 -25.03 11.17 -46.91
CA MET A 13 -26.24 10.31 -46.65
C MET A 13 -25.84 8.82 -46.70
N SER A 14 -26.42 7.85 -45.99
CA SER A 14 -27.35 7.74 -44.86
C SER A 14 -27.42 6.23 -44.49
N GLN A 15 -27.92 5.93 -43.30
CA GLN A 15 -28.00 4.66 -42.56
C GLN A 15 -28.67 3.44 -43.24
N GLY A 16 -28.39 2.24 -42.72
CA GLY A 16 -29.24 1.05 -42.89
C GLY A 16 -28.70 -0.23 -42.23
N SER A 17 -29.31 -0.64 -41.11
CA SER A 17 -29.04 -1.86 -40.34
C SER A 17 -29.78 -3.09 -40.92
N ALA A 18 -29.17 -4.30 -40.85
CA ALA A 18 -29.76 -5.51 -40.23
C ALA A 18 -29.29 -6.87 -40.82
N ARG A 19 -28.94 -7.77 -39.88
CA ARG A 19 -29.18 -9.24 -39.80
C ARG A 19 -28.38 -10.25 -40.65
N GLN A 20 -27.59 -11.04 -39.90
CA GLN A 20 -27.51 -12.51 -39.82
C GLN A 20 -28.15 -13.37 -40.94
N ALA A 21 -27.36 -14.31 -41.46
CA ALA A 21 -27.73 -15.73 -41.52
C ALA A 21 -26.50 -16.62 -41.81
N SER A 22 -26.40 -17.68 -41.01
CA SER A 22 -25.46 -18.81 -41.08
C SER A 22 -25.91 -19.85 -42.12
N THR A 23 -25.00 -20.65 -42.68
CA THR A 23 -25.31 -22.03 -43.11
C THR A 23 -24.10 -22.97 -43.02
N ASN A 24 -24.41 -24.14 -42.47
CA ASN A 24 -23.60 -25.35 -42.27
C ASN A 24 -23.36 -26.14 -43.57
N LEU A 25 -22.36 -27.04 -43.56
CA LEU A 25 -22.48 -28.36 -44.19
C LEU A 25 -21.67 -29.46 -43.48
N LYS A 26 -22.27 -30.65 -43.42
CA LYS A 26 -21.97 -31.84 -42.60
C LYS A 26 -21.19 -32.94 -43.36
N SER A 27 -20.33 -33.66 -42.64
CA SER A 27 -20.18 -35.13 -42.44
C SER A 27 -20.26 -36.13 -43.61
N VAL A 28 -19.28 -37.06 -43.67
CA VAL A 28 -19.47 -38.50 -44.01
C VAL A 28 -18.54 -39.40 -43.16
N ARG A 29 -19.02 -40.62 -42.81
CA ARG A 29 -18.46 -41.68 -41.92
C ARG A 29 -17.78 -42.86 -42.67
N GLY A 30 -17.01 -43.66 -41.91
CA GLY A 30 -16.74 -45.12 -42.07
C GLY A 30 -15.27 -45.46 -42.41
N VAL A 31 -14.56 -46.49 -41.93
CA VAL A 31 -14.85 -47.86 -41.41
C VAL A 31 -13.63 -48.39 -40.60
N SER A 32 -13.84 -49.44 -39.80
CA SER A 32 -12.94 -50.14 -38.83
C SER A 32 -11.72 -50.90 -39.35
N SER A 33 -10.71 -51.13 -38.49
CA SER A 33 -10.17 -52.47 -38.14
C SER A 33 -9.00 -52.42 -37.11
N THR A 34 -9.02 -53.35 -36.15
CA THR A 34 -7.89 -53.85 -35.31
C THR A 34 -7.68 -55.33 -35.72
N PRO A 35 -6.58 -56.07 -35.40
CA PRO A 35 -5.85 -56.09 -34.12
C PRO A 35 -4.34 -56.48 -34.13
N ARG A 36 -3.64 -56.32 -32.98
CA ARG A 36 -2.75 -57.36 -32.42
C ARG A 36 -2.30 -57.09 -30.98
N ARG A 37 -2.37 -58.16 -30.18
CA ARG A 37 -1.85 -58.35 -28.81
C ARG A 37 -0.32 -58.39 -28.79
N SER A 38 0.27 -57.94 -27.68
CA SER A 38 1.30 -58.71 -26.97
C SER A 38 1.28 -58.36 -25.47
N SER A 39 1.63 -59.34 -24.66
CA SER A 39 1.37 -59.50 -23.23
C SER A 39 2.67 -59.68 -22.46
N SER A 40 2.81 -59.06 -21.28
CA SER A 40 3.55 -59.57 -20.11
C SER A 40 3.36 -58.61 -18.93
N THR A 41 2.47 -58.95 -17.99
CA THR A 41 2.72 -59.49 -16.62
C THR A 41 2.90 -58.38 -15.56
N PRO A 42 2.04 -58.32 -14.52
CA PRO A 42 2.09 -57.31 -13.47
C PRO A 42 2.88 -57.81 -12.24
N CYS A 43 3.63 -56.91 -11.59
CA CYS A 43 4.24 -57.17 -10.29
C CYS A 43 3.40 -56.45 -9.20
N SER A 44 2.60 -57.22 -8.49
CA SER A 44 1.82 -56.81 -7.33
C SER A 44 2.58 -57.18 -6.05
N ILE A 45 2.93 -56.18 -5.23
CA ILE A 45 3.40 -56.38 -3.86
C ILE A 45 2.27 -55.99 -2.91
N THR A 46 1.84 -56.96 -2.11
CA THR A 46 0.84 -56.85 -1.05
C THR A 46 1.42 -56.18 0.20
N PRO A 47 0.66 -55.39 0.98
CA PRO A 47 1.02 -55.04 2.34
C PRO A 47 0.53 -56.12 3.31
N SER A 48 1.46 -56.66 4.10
CA SER A 48 1.19 -57.60 5.18
C SER A 48 0.60 -56.88 6.39
N THR A 49 -0.57 -57.34 6.81
CA THR A 49 -1.26 -57.00 8.06
C THR A 49 -0.58 -57.70 9.24
N ARG A 50 -0.21 -56.94 10.28
CA ARG A 50 0.14 -57.51 11.59
C ARG A 50 -0.63 -56.80 12.69
N ALA A 51 -1.60 -57.52 13.24
CA ALA A 51 -2.35 -57.17 14.44
C ALA A 51 -1.53 -57.52 15.70
N VAL A 52 -1.65 -56.68 16.73
CA VAL A 52 -1.20 -56.90 18.12
C VAL A 52 -2.34 -56.41 19.03
N PRO A 53 -2.65 -57.08 20.16
CA PRO A 53 -4.00 -57.13 20.70
C PRO A 53 -4.36 -55.99 21.65
N SER A 54 -5.65 -55.65 21.68
CA SER A 54 -6.28 -54.72 22.63
C SER A 54 -6.64 -55.44 23.93
N SER A 55 -6.40 -54.75 25.05
CA SER A 55 -6.93 -55.12 26.37
C SER A 55 -7.47 -53.88 27.06
N GLY A 56 -8.69 -54.01 27.61
CA GLY A 56 -9.10 -53.41 28.89
C GLY A 56 -9.48 -51.93 28.95
N ASN A 57 -10.78 -51.67 28.90
CA ASN A 57 -11.47 -50.47 29.40
C ASN A 57 -11.09 -50.10 30.85
N SER A 58 -11.04 -48.80 31.17
CA SER A 58 -11.92 -48.22 32.21
C SER A 58 -11.82 -46.69 32.27
N SER A 59 -12.99 -46.11 32.53
CA SER A 59 -13.42 -44.71 32.55
C SER A 59 -13.05 -43.96 33.82
N THR A 60 -12.70 -42.67 33.71
CA THR A 60 -13.10 -41.58 34.63
C THR A 60 -12.79 -40.20 33.99
N GLY A 61 -13.80 -39.36 33.78
CA GLY A 61 -13.62 -37.94 33.48
C GLY A 61 -13.57 -37.08 34.76
N PRO A 62 -13.08 -35.83 34.68
CA PRO A 62 -13.94 -34.72 35.09
C PRO A 62 -13.81 -33.41 34.27
N SER A 63 -14.97 -32.76 34.11
CA SER A 63 -15.29 -31.32 34.08
C SER A 63 -14.27 -30.29 33.55
N SER A 64 -14.62 -29.64 32.44
CA SER A 64 -14.05 -28.38 31.97
C SER A 64 -14.50 -27.18 32.83
N THR A 65 -13.55 -26.53 33.49
CA THR A 65 -13.71 -25.21 34.09
C THR A 65 -13.29 -24.15 33.07
N GLN A 66 -14.17 -23.17 32.83
CA GLN A 66 -13.89 -21.98 32.02
C GLN A 66 -12.74 -21.18 32.65
N ALA A 67 -11.63 -21.04 31.92
CA ALA A 67 -10.59 -20.09 32.29
C ALA A 67 -11.05 -18.66 31.93
N GLY A 68 -11.22 -17.82 32.95
CA GLY A 68 -11.56 -16.41 32.81
C GLY A 68 -10.42 -15.58 32.19
N LEU A 69 -10.81 -14.51 31.49
CA LEU A 69 -9.92 -13.56 30.84
C LEU A 69 -8.97 -12.88 31.83
N SER A 70 -7.72 -12.63 31.42
CA SER A 70 -6.79 -11.81 32.20
C SER A 70 -7.25 -10.33 32.24
N PRO A 71 -6.91 -9.57 33.29
CA PRO A 71 -7.28 -8.15 33.41
C PRO A 71 -6.78 -7.28 32.23
N THR A 72 -5.68 -7.70 31.60
CA THR A 72 -5.14 -7.07 30.39
C THR A 72 -6.02 -7.35 29.17
N ALA A 73 -6.56 -8.57 29.04
CA ALA A 73 -7.45 -8.96 27.95
C ALA A 73 -8.82 -8.27 28.02
N ALA A 74 -9.35 -8.04 29.23
CA ALA A 74 -10.59 -7.26 29.41
C ALA A 74 -10.42 -5.79 28.99
N ARG A 75 -9.21 -5.23 29.11
CA ARG A 75 -8.90 -3.82 28.83
C ARG A 75 -8.70 -3.53 27.34
N ILE A 76 -8.25 -4.52 26.57
CA ILE A 76 -8.08 -4.41 25.11
C ILE A 76 -9.44 -4.50 24.40
N LEU A 77 -10.32 -5.39 24.86
CA LEU A 77 -11.66 -5.57 24.28
C LEU A 77 -12.64 -4.41 24.58
N SER A 78 -12.32 -3.53 25.54
CA SER A 78 -13.19 -2.42 25.93
C SER A 78 -12.92 -1.10 25.20
N GLY A 79 -12.04 -1.06 24.19
CA GLY A 79 -11.82 0.13 23.36
C GLY A 79 -11.25 1.35 24.10
N ALA A 80 -10.61 1.18 25.26
CA ALA A 80 -9.99 2.27 25.99
C ALA A 80 -8.57 2.55 25.47
N SER A 81 -8.37 3.75 24.93
CA SER A 81 -7.07 4.32 24.54
C SER A 81 -5.99 4.06 25.62
N ALA A 82 -4.92 3.35 25.22
CA ALA A 82 -3.74 3.22 26.05
C ALA A 82 -2.89 4.49 25.92
N GLY A 83 -2.70 5.19 27.04
CA GLY A 83 -1.68 6.23 27.18
C GLY A 83 -0.26 5.66 26.96
N PRO A 84 0.76 6.54 26.90
CA PRO A 84 2.09 6.18 26.43
C PRO A 84 2.74 5.11 27.32
N ALA A 85 3.35 4.10 26.67
CA ALA A 85 4.11 3.04 27.33
C ALA A 85 5.34 3.59 28.08
N PRO A 86 5.76 2.97 29.20
CA PRO A 86 6.90 3.42 29.97
C PRO A 86 8.21 3.22 29.19
N ARG A 87 9.11 4.22 29.27
CA ARG A 87 10.42 4.20 28.64
C ARG A 87 11.32 3.12 29.25
N LEU A 88 11.84 2.24 28.40
CA LEU A 88 12.94 1.34 28.72
C LEU A 88 14.23 2.18 28.81
N ILE A 89 14.87 2.24 29.99
CA ILE A 89 16.15 2.91 30.19
C ILE A 89 17.26 1.90 29.87
N ILE A 90 18.03 2.16 28.81
CA ILE A 90 19.27 1.45 28.50
C ILE A 90 20.43 2.30 29.04
N PRO A 91 21.35 1.77 29.87
CA PRO A 91 22.47 2.54 30.41
C PRO A 91 23.51 2.82 29.32
N SER A 92 23.83 4.09 29.11
CA SER A 92 24.92 4.56 28.25
C SER A 92 26.27 4.51 28.97
N ASN A 93 27.29 3.96 28.32
CA ASN A 93 28.69 4.08 28.75
C ASN A 93 29.25 5.49 28.49
N PRO A 94 30.22 5.96 29.29
CA PRO A 94 30.59 7.38 29.34
C PRO A 94 31.55 7.80 28.21
N ALA A 95 31.37 9.01 27.71
CA ALA A 95 32.29 9.70 26.82
C ALA A 95 33.52 10.25 27.59
N PRO A 96 34.69 10.39 26.94
CA PRO A 96 35.89 10.93 27.58
C PRO A 96 35.87 12.46 27.67
N THR A 97 36.50 12.98 28.73
CA THR A 97 36.66 14.40 29.10
C THR A 97 37.61 15.17 28.16
N PRO A 98 37.43 16.50 28.00
CA PRO A 98 38.28 17.33 27.14
C PRO A 98 39.52 17.87 27.89
N GLY A 99 40.69 17.67 27.30
CA GLY A 99 41.93 18.35 27.70
C GLY A 99 42.02 19.72 27.03
N GLY A 100 42.18 20.77 27.83
CA GLY A 100 42.40 22.13 27.37
C GLY A 100 43.83 22.40 26.93
N LEU A 101 43.99 23.38 26.04
CA LEU A 101 45.25 24.09 25.80
C LEU A 101 44.92 25.55 25.43
N ILE A 102 45.66 26.45 26.09
CA ILE A 102 45.50 27.91 26.15
C ILE A 102 46.54 28.57 25.22
N LEU A 103 46.05 29.43 24.29
CA LEU A 103 46.59 30.72 23.75
C LEU A 103 48.04 30.79 23.16
N PRO A 104 48.39 31.76 22.26
CA PRO A 104 47.97 33.17 22.34
C PRO A 104 47.72 34.00 21.05
N SER A 105 47.27 35.21 21.39
CA SER A 105 46.86 36.44 20.72
C SER A 105 47.81 37.08 19.70
N ASN A 106 47.21 37.72 18.68
CA ASN A 106 47.52 39.03 18.04
C ASN A 106 46.82 39.02 16.66
N SER A 107 46.27 40.07 16.06
CA SER A 107 46.29 41.51 16.29
C SER A 107 45.21 42.16 15.39
N THR A 108 44.66 43.26 15.87
CA THR A 108 43.75 44.23 15.22
C THR A 108 44.22 44.77 13.87
N ILE A 109 43.32 44.85 12.88
CA ILE A 109 43.28 45.94 11.88
C ILE A 109 41.83 46.37 11.64
N ARG A 110 41.65 47.69 11.53
CA ARG A 110 40.41 48.48 11.57
C ARG A 110 40.41 49.38 10.34
N THR A 111 39.38 49.36 9.48
CA THR A 111 39.07 50.43 8.49
C THR A 111 37.57 50.33 8.12
N SER A 112 36.68 51.12 8.71
CA SER A 112 36.20 52.47 8.29
C SER A 112 35.28 52.46 7.05
N SER A 113 33.98 52.67 7.32
CA SER A 113 32.93 53.08 6.38
C SER A 113 33.12 54.53 5.88
N PRO A 114 32.38 54.93 4.83
CA PRO A 114 31.78 56.26 4.82
C PRO A 114 30.26 56.22 4.56
N SER A 115 29.55 57.09 5.27
CA SER A 115 28.15 57.45 5.06
C SER A 115 27.99 58.43 3.90
N SER A 116 26.85 58.38 3.19
CA SER A 116 26.26 59.56 2.56
C SER A 116 24.74 59.45 2.39
N VAL A 117 24.04 60.25 3.20
CA VAL A 117 22.91 61.15 2.91
C VAL A 117 21.82 60.74 1.90
N ALA A 118 20.58 60.79 2.39
CA ALA A 118 19.32 60.63 1.69
C ALA A 118 18.93 61.83 0.81
N THR A 119 18.23 61.56 -0.29
CA THR A 119 17.29 62.50 -0.93
C THR A 119 16.06 61.74 -1.43
N ALA A 120 14.90 62.16 -0.94
CA ALA A 120 13.59 61.69 -1.38
C ALA A 120 13.24 62.29 -2.75
N ALA A 121 12.77 61.45 -3.67
CA ALA A 121 12.07 61.87 -4.87
C ALA A 121 10.90 60.91 -5.11
N ALA A 122 9.68 61.45 -4.98
CA ALA A 122 8.44 60.78 -5.32
C ALA A 122 8.34 60.62 -6.84
N ALA A 123 8.25 59.39 -7.31
CA ALA A 123 7.89 59.06 -8.68
C ALA A 123 6.61 58.22 -8.66
N ALA A 124 5.54 58.78 -9.19
CA ALA A 124 4.29 58.08 -9.42
C ALA A 124 4.52 56.96 -10.45
N ALA A 125 4.34 55.71 -10.04
CA ALA A 125 4.34 54.56 -10.94
C ALA A 125 2.89 54.19 -11.28
N ALA A 126 2.65 54.06 -12.58
CA ALA A 126 1.41 53.65 -13.24
C ALA A 126 0.78 52.37 -12.65
N PRO A 127 -0.54 52.14 -12.82
CA PRO A 127 -1.19 50.96 -12.27
C PRO A 127 -0.51 49.70 -12.80
N ALA A 128 -0.01 48.88 -11.89
CA ALA A 128 0.45 47.54 -12.21
C ALA A 128 -0.73 46.79 -12.84
N ILE A 129 -0.59 46.48 -14.13
CA ILE A 129 -1.41 45.48 -14.80
C ILE A 129 -1.26 44.21 -13.97
N SER A 130 -2.34 43.77 -13.31
CA SER A 130 -2.34 42.52 -12.58
C SER A 130 -1.88 41.42 -13.54
N ALA A 131 -0.75 40.78 -13.23
CA ALA A 131 -0.41 39.54 -13.89
C ALA A 131 -1.63 38.61 -13.80
N PRO A 132 -1.99 37.89 -14.88
CA PRO A 132 -3.05 36.90 -14.79
C PRO A 132 -2.71 35.97 -13.63
N SER A 133 -3.68 35.71 -12.75
CA SER A 133 -3.51 34.78 -11.63
C SER A 133 -2.89 33.51 -12.18
N ARG A 134 -1.61 33.27 -11.86
CA ARG A 134 -0.99 31.99 -12.17
C ARG A 134 -1.75 30.98 -11.32
N GLY A 135 -2.58 30.15 -11.96
CA GLY A 135 -3.41 29.17 -11.27
C GLY A 135 -2.60 28.38 -10.25
N HIS A 136 -3.20 28.09 -9.10
CA HIS A 136 -2.55 27.38 -8.00
C HIS A 136 -2.88 25.87 -8.11
N GLY A 137 -1.93 25.01 -7.78
CA GLY A 137 -2.20 23.56 -7.65
C GLY A 137 -2.53 22.82 -8.95
N MET A 138 -3.84 22.55 -9.16
CA MET A 138 -4.41 21.59 -10.12
C MET A 138 -4.89 22.22 -11.45
N ASP A 139 -4.53 23.49 -11.68
CA ASP A 139 -4.89 24.29 -12.86
C ASP A 139 -4.00 23.99 -14.10
N GLY A 140 -3.37 22.82 -14.14
CA GLY A 140 -2.68 22.34 -15.33
C GLY A 140 -3.64 22.14 -16.51
N PRO A 141 -3.14 22.10 -17.76
CA PRO A 141 -3.99 21.80 -18.90
C PRO A 141 -4.73 20.48 -18.67
N ILE A 142 -6.05 20.49 -18.89
CA ILE A 142 -6.85 19.27 -18.74
C ILE A 142 -6.55 18.38 -19.95
N VAL A 143 -5.66 17.40 -19.75
CA VAL A 143 -5.33 16.40 -20.75
C VAL A 143 -6.06 15.11 -20.42
N TYR A 144 -6.75 14.55 -21.41
CA TYR A 144 -7.38 13.24 -21.29
C TYR A 144 -6.67 12.24 -22.21
N PHE A 145 -6.33 11.07 -21.66
CA PHE A 145 -5.95 9.90 -22.42
C PHE A 145 -7.05 8.86 -22.28
N GLY A 146 -7.87 8.70 -23.32
CA GLY A 146 -9.13 7.96 -23.21
C GLY A 146 -10.07 8.61 -22.20
N SER A 147 -10.47 7.88 -21.15
CA SER A 147 -11.30 8.39 -20.06
C SER A 147 -10.51 8.90 -18.85
N GLN A 148 -9.18 8.82 -18.87
CA GLN A 148 -8.32 9.18 -17.74
C GLN A 148 -7.77 10.60 -17.89
N ARG A 149 -7.86 11.40 -16.83
CA ARG A 149 -7.17 12.70 -16.73
C ARG A 149 -5.69 12.43 -16.41
N VAL A 150 -4.80 13.11 -17.13
CA VAL A 150 -3.34 12.97 -17.01
C VAL A 150 -2.67 14.34 -16.98
N HIS A 151 -1.46 14.40 -16.43
CA HIS A 151 -0.63 15.61 -16.33
C HIS A 151 -1.36 16.85 -15.76
N SER A 152 -2.07 16.66 -14.63
CA SER A 152 -2.89 17.73 -14.05
C SER A 152 -2.13 18.76 -13.21
N LEU A 153 -0.83 18.55 -12.99
CA LEU A 153 0.00 19.48 -12.23
C LEU A 153 0.12 20.82 -12.97
N SER A 154 -0.21 21.93 -12.29
CA SER A 154 -0.05 23.27 -12.83
C SER A 154 1.42 23.61 -13.10
N GLU A 155 1.68 24.63 -13.94
CA GLU A 155 3.04 25.12 -14.16
C GLU A 155 3.69 25.62 -12.86
N ARG A 156 2.90 26.23 -11.96
CA ARG A 156 3.37 26.59 -10.62
C ARG A 156 3.79 25.34 -9.82
N GLY A 157 2.98 24.29 -9.86
CA GLY A 157 3.30 23.02 -9.21
C GLY A 157 4.60 22.40 -9.76
N LYS A 158 4.79 22.43 -11.08
CA LYS A 158 6.04 21.98 -11.72
C LYS A 158 7.25 22.79 -11.26
N GLU A 159 7.14 24.13 -11.24
CA GLU A 159 8.19 25.02 -10.71
C GLU A 159 8.54 24.67 -9.26
N VAL A 160 7.52 24.41 -8.42
CA VAL A 160 7.71 24.03 -7.01
C VAL A 160 8.46 22.72 -6.90
N VAL A 161 8.01 21.67 -7.57
CA VAL A 161 8.66 20.34 -7.53
C VAL A 161 10.10 20.39 -8.02
N ARG A 162 10.38 21.09 -9.15
CA ARG A 162 11.76 21.29 -9.63
C ARG A 162 12.61 22.02 -8.59
N SER A 163 12.07 23.06 -7.96
CA SER A 163 12.79 23.84 -6.93
C SER A 163 13.06 23.06 -5.63
N MET A 164 12.41 21.91 -5.43
CA MET A 164 12.59 21.04 -4.27
C MET A 164 13.77 20.07 -4.43
N ALA A 165 14.47 20.04 -5.57
CA ALA A 165 15.58 19.10 -5.81
C ALA A 165 16.68 19.17 -4.73
N ASP A 166 17.19 20.37 -4.41
CA ASP A 166 18.23 20.53 -3.38
C ASP A 166 17.73 20.10 -1.99
N TRP A 167 16.47 20.39 -1.69
CA TRP A 167 15.82 19.95 -0.45
C TRP A 167 15.73 18.41 -0.42
N ALA A 168 15.29 17.78 -1.51
CA ALA A 168 15.14 16.34 -1.61
C ALA A 168 16.49 15.62 -1.47
N ALA A 169 17.54 16.17 -2.06
CA ALA A 169 18.91 15.66 -1.96
C ALA A 169 19.45 15.64 -0.53
N VAL A 170 18.97 16.55 0.34
CA VAL A 170 19.39 16.63 1.74
C VAL A 170 18.46 15.87 2.67
N GLU A 171 17.14 15.96 2.47
CA GLU A 171 16.15 15.43 3.40
C GLU A 171 15.82 13.95 3.16
N LEU A 172 15.63 13.51 1.91
CA LEU A 172 15.20 12.13 1.63
C LEU A 172 16.20 11.06 2.12
N PRO A 173 17.53 11.23 1.96
CA PRO A 173 18.50 10.25 2.45
C PRO A 173 18.44 10.01 3.97
N LYS A 174 17.88 10.93 4.76
CA LYS A 174 17.76 10.77 6.22
C LYS A 174 16.75 9.69 6.63
N PHE A 175 15.83 9.34 5.73
CA PHE A 175 14.81 8.31 5.96
C PHE A 175 15.22 6.92 5.47
N LEU A 176 16.26 6.86 4.64
CA LEU A 176 16.84 5.63 4.11
C LEU A 176 17.92 5.10 5.06
N LYS A 177 18.14 3.79 5.07
CA LYS A 177 19.27 3.20 5.80
C LYS A 177 20.37 2.82 4.79
N PRO A 178 21.65 2.83 5.19
CA PRO A 178 22.69 2.18 4.40
C PRO A 178 22.37 0.70 4.20
N THR A 179 22.71 0.16 3.03
CA THR A 179 22.40 -1.24 2.65
C THR A 179 22.89 -2.25 3.67
N GLU A 180 24.06 -2.03 4.26
CA GLU A 180 24.70 -2.91 5.24
C GLU A 180 23.97 -2.91 6.59
N ARG A 181 23.01 -2.01 6.80
CA ARG A 181 22.18 -1.93 8.01
C ARG A 181 20.74 -2.36 7.76
N HIS A 182 20.38 -2.74 6.53
CA HIS A 182 19.09 -3.36 6.26
C HIS A 182 19.07 -4.78 6.79
N TRP A 183 17.94 -5.14 7.39
CA TRP A 183 17.61 -6.54 7.53
C TRP A 183 17.40 -7.13 6.14
N GLN A 184 17.79 -8.38 5.96
CA GLN A 184 17.54 -9.16 4.75
C GLN A 184 16.54 -10.27 5.06
N PRO A 185 15.75 -10.75 4.07
CA PRO A 185 14.80 -11.84 4.29
C PRO A 185 15.40 -13.07 4.98
N THR A 186 16.65 -13.42 4.65
CA THR A 186 17.39 -14.54 5.25
C THR A 186 17.58 -14.40 6.77
N ASP A 187 17.62 -13.18 7.31
CA ASP A 187 17.78 -12.94 8.75
C ASP A 187 16.56 -13.41 9.57
N MET A 188 15.43 -13.63 8.91
CA MET A 188 14.14 -13.96 9.53
C MET A 188 13.57 -15.31 9.08
N LEU A 189 14.30 -16.03 8.23
CA LEU A 189 13.90 -17.31 7.65
C LEU A 189 14.87 -18.42 8.07
N PRO A 190 14.49 -19.71 7.97
CA PRO A 190 15.41 -20.83 8.16
C PRO A 190 16.64 -20.71 7.25
N ASP A 191 17.83 -20.89 7.82
CA ASP A 191 19.10 -20.81 7.10
C ASP A 191 19.33 -22.07 6.27
N SER A 192 19.24 -21.94 4.94
CA SER A 192 19.37 -23.06 4.00
C SER A 192 20.75 -23.71 3.94
N ALA A 193 21.79 -23.05 4.46
CA ALA A 193 23.14 -23.60 4.57
C ALA A 193 23.40 -24.27 5.92
N SER A 194 22.51 -24.09 6.91
CA SER A 194 22.65 -24.67 8.25
C SER A 194 22.41 -26.19 8.22
N PRO A 195 23.20 -26.99 8.96
CA PRO A 195 22.90 -28.41 9.16
C PRO A 195 21.54 -28.63 9.84
N ASP A 196 21.05 -27.63 10.59
CA ASP A 196 19.77 -27.67 11.31
C ASP A 196 18.61 -27.10 10.47
N PHE A 197 18.81 -26.82 9.17
CA PHE A 197 17.80 -26.21 8.30
C PHE A 197 16.45 -26.94 8.36
N TYR A 198 16.48 -28.28 8.32
CA TYR A 198 15.27 -29.09 8.37
C TYR A 198 14.48 -28.87 9.68
N ASP A 199 15.17 -28.85 10.82
CA ASP A 199 14.56 -28.64 12.14
C ASP A 199 14.00 -27.22 12.26
N GLN A 200 14.70 -26.21 11.73
CA GLN A 200 14.22 -24.83 11.67
C GLN A 200 12.94 -24.71 10.81
N VAL A 201 12.89 -25.39 9.65
CA VAL A 201 11.68 -25.45 8.81
C VAL A 201 10.53 -26.13 9.55
N MET A 202 10.78 -27.27 10.22
CA MET A 202 9.75 -27.96 10.99
C MET A 202 9.23 -27.11 12.16
N SER A 203 10.11 -26.39 12.84
CA SER A 203 9.74 -25.45 13.90
C SER A 203 8.83 -24.32 13.37
N LEU A 204 9.18 -23.72 12.23
CA LEU A 204 8.38 -22.68 11.59
C LEU A 204 6.99 -23.19 11.20
N ARG A 205 6.91 -24.39 10.60
CA ARG A 205 5.64 -25.04 10.23
C ARG A 205 4.77 -25.34 11.45
N SER A 206 5.39 -25.76 12.57
CA SER A 206 4.70 -26.02 13.82
C SER A 206 4.16 -24.76 14.47
N ALA A 207 4.88 -23.63 14.40
CA ALA A 207 4.35 -22.35 14.90
C ALA A 207 3.17 -21.89 14.04
N ALA A 208 3.34 -21.94 12.73
CA ALA A 208 2.33 -21.52 11.77
C ALA A 208 1.07 -22.39 11.80
N SER A 209 1.08 -23.60 12.37
CA SER A 209 -0.11 -24.48 12.46
C SER A 209 -1.25 -23.87 13.28
N ASN A 210 -0.95 -22.93 14.17
CA ASN A 210 -1.94 -22.25 15.01
C ASN A 210 -2.62 -21.05 14.33
N LEU A 211 -2.14 -20.62 13.16
CA LEU A 211 -2.73 -19.50 12.43
C LEU A 211 -4.09 -19.89 11.83
N PRO A 212 -5.16 -19.12 12.09
CA PRO A 212 -6.48 -19.36 11.53
C PRO A 212 -6.53 -18.97 10.03
N ASN A 213 -7.51 -19.49 9.30
CA ASN A 213 -7.62 -19.23 7.86
C ASN A 213 -7.92 -17.76 7.56
N GLU A 214 -8.69 -17.07 8.42
CA GLU A 214 -8.95 -15.63 8.34
C GLU A 214 -7.63 -14.85 8.33
N TYR A 215 -6.73 -15.19 9.26
CA TYR A 215 -5.41 -14.56 9.33
C TYR A 215 -4.58 -14.86 8.09
N LEU A 216 -4.58 -16.11 7.61
CA LEU A 216 -3.84 -16.49 6.41
C LEU A 216 -4.34 -15.79 5.15
N VAL A 217 -5.67 -15.63 4.98
CA VAL A 217 -6.24 -14.85 3.86
C VAL A 217 -5.74 -13.41 3.90
N VAL A 218 -5.67 -12.80 5.09
CA VAL A 218 -5.19 -11.42 5.21
C VAL A 218 -3.71 -11.30 4.93
N LEU A 219 -2.89 -12.17 5.54
CA LEU A 219 -1.44 -12.19 5.29
C LEU A 219 -1.10 -12.45 3.81
N VAL A 220 -1.89 -13.28 3.13
CA VAL A 220 -1.74 -13.50 1.69
C VAL A 220 -2.12 -12.26 0.90
N GLY A 221 -3.19 -11.56 1.26
CA GLY A 221 -3.57 -10.30 0.61
C GLY A 221 -2.50 -9.21 0.77
N ASP A 222 -1.90 -9.11 1.97
CA ASP A 222 -0.76 -8.24 2.24
C ASP A 222 0.42 -8.63 1.33
N MET A 223 0.83 -9.91 1.32
CA MET A 223 1.93 -10.40 0.49
C MET A 223 1.73 -10.18 -1.01
N ILE A 224 0.52 -10.43 -1.53
CA ILE A 224 0.18 -10.19 -2.94
C ILE A 224 0.31 -8.71 -3.29
N THR A 225 -0.03 -7.83 -2.35
CA THR A 225 0.15 -6.39 -2.52
C THR A 225 1.65 -6.07 -2.60
N GLU A 226 2.48 -6.58 -1.69
CA GLU A 226 3.94 -6.35 -1.77
C GLU A 226 4.57 -6.87 -3.06
N GLU A 227 4.16 -8.04 -3.55
CA GLU A 227 4.68 -8.64 -4.79
C GLU A 227 4.31 -7.85 -6.05
N ALA A 228 3.30 -6.98 -5.99
CA ALA A 228 2.92 -6.11 -7.10
C ALA A 228 3.80 -4.85 -7.23
N LEU A 229 4.93 -4.79 -6.51
CA LEU A 229 5.94 -3.73 -6.51
C LEU A 229 6.30 -3.15 -7.89
N PRO A 230 6.43 -3.91 -8.99
CA PRO A 230 6.68 -3.33 -10.30
C PRO A 230 5.65 -2.28 -10.72
N SER A 231 4.38 -2.45 -10.32
CA SER A 231 3.32 -1.48 -10.58
C SER A 231 3.53 -0.18 -9.80
N TYR A 232 4.09 -0.25 -8.60
CA TYR A 232 4.27 0.89 -7.70
C TYR A 232 5.48 1.73 -8.11
N MET A 233 6.60 1.08 -8.45
CA MET A 233 7.74 1.77 -9.06
C MET A 233 7.32 2.43 -10.38
N ASN A 234 6.55 1.74 -11.23
CA ASN A 234 6.03 2.30 -12.47
C ASN A 234 5.11 3.51 -12.21
N MET A 235 4.22 3.44 -11.22
CA MET A 235 3.36 4.55 -10.80
C MET A 235 4.18 5.80 -10.46
N ILE A 236 5.24 5.67 -9.65
CA ILE A 236 6.12 6.80 -9.29
C ILE A 236 6.85 7.33 -10.55
N ASN A 237 7.27 6.44 -11.45
CA ASN A 237 7.91 6.82 -12.71
C ASN A 237 6.95 7.36 -13.79
N THR A 238 5.65 7.46 -13.51
CA THR A 238 4.72 8.22 -14.36
C THR A 238 4.64 9.70 -14.01
N LEU A 239 5.18 10.11 -12.85
CA LEU A 239 4.95 11.42 -12.29
C LEU A 239 5.78 12.50 -12.99
N ASP A 240 5.15 13.65 -13.19
CA ASP A 240 5.79 14.84 -13.72
C ASP A 240 6.92 15.31 -12.80
N GLU A 241 8.05 15.72 -13.38
CA GLU A 241 9.21 16.32 -12.68
C GLU A 241 10.01 15.41 -11.72
N VAL A 242 9.53 14.21 -11.38
CA VAL A 242 10.19 13.32 -10.39
C VAL A 242 10.53 11.92 -10.90
N ARG A 243 10.02 11.54 -12.08
CA ARG A 243 10.29 10.22 -12.69
C ARG A 243 11.76 10.02 -13.03
N ASP A 244 12.21 8.78 -12.99
CA ASP A 244 13.53 8.39 -13.50
C ASP A 244 13.52 8.30 -15.03
N GLU A 245 14.19 9.23 -15.70
CA GLU A 245 14.20 9.33 -17.17
C GLU A 245 15.08 8.26 -17.85
N THR A 246 16.03 7.65 -17.14
CA THR A 246 17.03 6.76 -17.74
C THR A 246 17.08 5.36 -17.12
N GLY A 247 16.37 5.16 -16.01
CA GLY A 247 16.51 3.99 -15.14
C GLY A 247 17.72 4.05 -14.20
N ALA A 248 18.54 5.10 -14.32
CA ALA A 248 19.72 5.35 -13.50
C ALA A 248 19.98 6.86 -13.36
N ASP A 249 18.94 7.70 -13.47
CA ASP A 249 19.10 9.15 -13.40
C ASP A 249 19.63 9.56 -12.02
N ASP A 250 20.48 10.60 -11.99
CA ASP A 250 21.21 11.04 -10.79
C ASP A 250 20.41 12.05 -9.96
N THR A 251 19.15 12.30 -10.32
CA THR A 251 18.27 13.18 -9.56
C THR A 251 17.94 12.57 -8.19
N PRO A 252 17.78 13.40 -7.14
CA PRO A 252 17.43 12.92 -5.81
C PRO A 252 16.09 12.16 -5.78
N TRP A 253 15.17 12.51 -6.67
CA TRP A 253 13.90 11.82 -6.85
C TRP A 253 14.08 10.41 -7.42
N ALA A 254 14.90 10.25 -8.46
CA ALA A 254 15.18 8.93 -9.03
C ALA A 254 15.95 8.04 -8.03
N HIS A 255 16.90 8.61 -7.27
CA HIS A 255 17.57 7.90 -6.18
C HIS A 255 16.59 7.41 -5.11
N TRP A 256 15.67 8.27 -4.66
CA TRP A 256 14.62 7.89 -3.72
C TRP A 256 13.78 6.74 -4.26
N THR A 257 13.25 6.85 -5.49
CA THR A 257 12.40 5.82 -6.10
C THR A 257 13.09 4.47 -6.15
N ARG A 258 14.36 4.43 -6.59
CA ARG A 258 15.13 3.17 -6.67
C ARG A 258 15.45 2.59 -5.29
N GLN A 259 15.83 3.42 -4.31
CA GLN A 259 16.17 2.95 -2.96
C GLN A 259 14.93 2.52 -2.18
N TRP A 260 13.83 3.27 -2.25
CA TRP A 260 12.52 2.85 -1.73
C TRP A 260 12.13 1.50 -2.33
N THR A 261 12.17 1.36 -3.66
CA THR A 261 11.84 0.08 -4.34
C THR A 261 12.74 -1.07 -3.87
N ALA A 262 14.04 -0.82 -3.68
CA ALA A 262 14.96 -1.83 -3.15
C ALA A 262 14.64 -2.23 -1.70
N GLU A 263 14.19 -1.27 -0.87
CA GLU A 263 13.71 -1.55 0.47
C GLU A 263 12.43 -2.38 0.45
N GLU A 264 11.44 -2.01 -0.38
CA GLU A 264 10.14 -2.68 -0.55
C GLU A 264 10.27 -4.13 -1.05
N ASN A 265 11.19 -4.38 -1.98
CA ASN A 265 11.36 -5.73 -2.56
C ASN A 265 11.54 -6.81 -1.48
N ARG A 266 12.18 -6.46 -0.37
CA ARG A 266 12.43 -7.39 0.75
C ARG A 266 11.14 -7.83 1.45
N HIS A 267 10.08 -7.03 1.41
CA HIS A 267 8.81 -7.32 2.08
C HIS A 267 8.08 -8.47 1.40
N GLY A 268 7.89 -8.39 0.08
CA GLY A 268 7.36 -9.48 -0.74
C GLY A 268 8.21 -10.73 -0.59
N ASP A 269 9.54 -10.58 -0.71
CA ASP A 269 10.49 -11.68 -0.62
C ASP A 269 10.39 -12.50 0.68
N VAL A 270 10.25 -11.84 1.83
CA VAL A 270 10.19 -12.52 3.14
C VAL A 270 8.81 -13.14 3.38
N LEU A 271 7.74 -12.44 3.01
CA LEU A 271 6.36 -12.94 3.16
C LEU A 271 6.11 -14.14 2.24
N ASN A 272 6.58 -14.09 1.00
CA ASN A 272 6.47 -15.17 0.03
C ASN A 272 7.15 -16.45 0.54
N LYS A 273 8.43 -16.34 0.90
CA LYS A 273 9.20 -17.49 1.41
C LYS A 273 8.59 -18.05 2.70
N TYR A 274 8.13 -17.18 3.61
CA TYR A 274 7.41 -17.63 4.81
C TYR A 274 6.15 -18.45 4.45
N LEU A 275 5.28 -17.92 3.58
CA LEU A 275 4.05 -18.61 3.15
C LEU A 275 4.34 -19.92 2.43
N TRP A 276 5.36 -19.94 1.58
CA TRP A 276 5.81 -21.14 0.87
C TRP A 276 6.32 -22.24 1.82
N ILE A 277 7.18 -21.88 2.78
CA ILE A 277 7.77 -22.84 3.75
C ILE A 277 6.68 -23.43 4.67
N THR A 278 5.74 -22.61 5.14
CA THR A 278 4.72 -23.05 6.11
C THR A 278 3.75 -24.07 5.53
N GLY A 279 3.53 -24.06 4.20
CA GLY A 279 2.61 -24.97 3.51
C GLY A 279 1.15 -24.83 3.96
N ARG A 280 0.77 -23.66 4.50
CA ARG A 280 -0.57 -23.37 5.03
C ARG A 280 -1.53 -22.83 3.96
N VAL A 281 -1.00 -22.46 2.79
CA VAL A 281 -1.67 -21.76 1.69
C VAL A 281 -1.37 -22.40 0.34
N ASP A 282 -2.21 -22.13 -0.66
CA ASP A 282 -2.06 -22.61 -2.04
C ASP A 282 -1.20 -21.64 -2.86
N MET A 283 0.11 -21.89 -2.90
CA MET A 283 1.07 -21.01 -3.60
C MET A 283 0.78 -20.89 -5.09
N HIS A 284 0.30 -21.94 -5.77
CA HIS A 284 -0.03 -21.85 -7.20
C HIS A 284 -1.16 -20.84 -7.42
N SER A 285 -2.18 -20.86 -6.57
CA SER A 285 -3.28 -19.89 -6.64
C SER A 285 -2.81 -18.47 -6.36
N ILE A 286 -1.89 -18.30 -5.41
CA ILE A 286 -1.33 -17.00 -5.04
C ILE A 286 -0.47 -16.44 -6.16
N GLU A 287 0.45 -17.22 -6.71
CA GLU A 287 1.32 -16.86 -7.83
C GLU A 287 0.50 -16.47 -9.08
N THR A 288 -0.57 -17.21 -9.36
CA THR A 288 -1.53 -16.87 -10.43
C THR A 288 -2.22 -15.53 -10.15
N THR A 289 -2.56 -15.25 -8.89
CA THR A 289 -3.20 -13.99 -8.48
C THR A 289 -2.22 -12.81 -8.64
N ILE A 290 -0.97 -12.97 -8.22
CA ILE A 290 0.10 -11.96 -8.39
C ILE A 290 0.28 -11.64 -9.88
N GLN A 291 0.40 -12.67 -10.72
CA GLN A 291 0.56 -12.49 -12.16
C GLN A 291 -0.59 -11.68 -12.77
N ARG A 292 -1.84 -11.98 -12.37
CA ARG A 292 -3.03 -11.26 -12.83
C ARG A 292 -3.06 -9.82 -12.31
N LEU A 293 -2.70 -9.59 -11.06
CA LEU A 293 -2.66 -8.25 -10.47
C LEU A 293 -1.62 -7.36 -11.17
N ILE A 294 -0.38 -7.84 -11.33
CA ILE A 294 0.67 -7.10 -12.06
C ILE A 294 0.23 -6.83 -13.51
N SER A 295 -0.38 -7.81 -14.18
CA SER A 295 -0.90 -7.63 -15.54
C SER A 295 -2.07 -6.65 -15.64
N SER A 296 -2.86 -6.51 -14.57
CA SER A 296 -3.98 -5.56 -14.49
C SER A 296 -3.52 -4.15 -14.12
N GLY A 297 -2.37 -4.03 -13.45
CA GLY A 297 -1.80 -2.76 -13.02
C GLY A 297 -2.59 -2.12 -11.88
N LEU A 298 -2.47 -0.79 -11.78
CA LEU A 298 -3.03 0.04 -10.72
C LEU A 298 -3.51 1.37 -11.32
N ASP A 299 -4.74 1.78 -10.99
CA ASP A 299 -5.26 3.13 -11.28
C ASP A 299 -5.64 3.85 -9.97
N PRO A 300 -4.71 4.60 -9.35
CA PRO A 300 -4.98 5.38 -8.15
C PRO A 300 -5.53 6.78 -8.48
N ARG A 301 -5.79 7.10 -9.76
CA ARG A 301 -6.28 8.40 -10.25
C ARG A 301 -5.38 9.59 -9.85
N LEU A 302 -4.07 9.41 -10.00
CA LEU A 302 -3.04 10.38 -9.62
C LEU A 302 -2.67 11.36 -10.71
N GLU A 303 -3.12 11.15 -11.96
CA GLU A 303 -3.04 12.13 -13.03
C GLU A 303 -1.60 12.62 -13.32
N ASN A 304 -0.60 11.74 -13.16
CA ASN A 304 0.84 12.04 -13.27
C ASN A 304 1.31 13.14 -12.30
N ASN A 305 0.51 13.48 -11.28
CA ASN A 305 0.70 14.63 -10.43
C ASN A 305 1.41 14.22 -9.12
N PRO A 306 2.64 14.70 -8.86
CA PRO A 306 3.38 14.41 -7.64
C PRO A 306 2.66 14.82 -6.37
N TYR A 307 1.86 15.90 -6.36
CA TYR A 307 1.13 16.30 -5.16
C TYR A 307 0.08 15.25 -4.79
N LEU A 308 -0.69 14.77 -5.78
CA LEU A 308 -1.66 13.69 -5.57
C LEU A 308 -0.96 12.41 -5.12
N CYS A 309 0.15 12.05 -5.79
CA CYS A 309 0.89 10.83 -5.47
C CYS A 309 1.52 10.86 -4.08
N PHE A 310 2.11 11.99 -3.65
CA PHE A 310 2.75 12.07 -2.35
C PHE A 310 1.75 12.16 -1.19
N VAL A 311 0.54 12.66 -1.43
CA VAL A 311 -0.59 12.47 -0.49
C VAL A 311 -1.00 11.00 -0.44
N TYR A 312 -1.15 10.37 -1.60
CA TYR A 312 -1.55 8.95 -1.71
C TYR A 312 -0.56 8.03 -0.99
N THR A 313 0.73 8.15 -1.26
CA THR A 313 1.80 7.36 -0.63
C THR A 313 1.90 7.65 0.87
N SER A 314 1.81 8.92 1.31
CA SER A 314 1.74 9.24 2.76
C SER A 314 0.59 8.53 3.48
N PHE A 315 -0.54 8.34 2.79
CA PHE A 315 -1.68 7.60 3.32
C PHE A 315 -1.41 6.08 3.30
N GLN A 316 -0.96 5.55 2.17
CA GLN A 316 -0.76 4.11 1.97
C GLN A 316 0.31 3.54 2.89
N GLU A 317 1.46 4.20 3.01
CA GLU A 317 2.55 3.78 3.90
C GLU A 317 2.09 3.71 5.36
N ARG A 318 1.21 4.63 5.76
CA ARG A 318 0.61 4.56 7.10
C ARG A 318 -0.38 3.41 7.22
N ALA A 319 -1.15 3.13 6.17
CA ALA A 319 -2.07 2.00 6.13
C ALA A 319 -1.32 0.67 6.26
N THR A 320 -0.28 0.46 5.46
CA THR A 320 0.56 -0.75 5.50
C THR A 320 1.31 -0.86 6.82
N ARG A 321 1.84 0.25 7.37
CA ARG A 321 2.40 0.29 8.73
C ARG A 321 1.42 -0.25 9.77
N ILE A 322 0.15 0.18 9.73
CA ILE A 322 -0.91 -0.26 10.66
C ILE A 322 -1.21 -1.74 10.43
N THR A 323 -1.45 -2.14 9.19
CA THR A 323 -1.74 -3.52 8.77
C THR A 323 -0.66 -4.48 9.25
N HIS A 324 0.61 -4.25 8.87
CA HIS A 324 1.76 -5.07 9.28
C HIS A 324 1.99 -5.07 10.79
N GLY A 325 1.74 -3.94 11.45
CA GLY A 325 1.80 -3.85 12.90
C GLY A 325 0.71 -4.67 13.61
N ASN A 326 -0.48 -4.75 13.04
CA ASN A 326 -1.59 -5.54 13.57
C ASN A 326 -1.42 -7.03 13.28
N THR A 327 -1.00 -7.41 12.07
CA THR A 327 -0.67 -8.80 11.73
C THR A 327 0.48 -9.32 12.61
N ALA A 328 1.50 -8.51 12.88
CA ALA A 328 2.56 -8.86 13.83
C ALA A 328 2.03 -9.22 15.23
N ARG A 329 1.09 -8.43 15.77
CA ARG A 329 0.47 -8.68 17.09
C ARG A 329 -0.38 -9.94 17.10
N LEU A 330 -1.15 -10.16 16.03
CA LEU A 330 -1.98 -11.35 15.88
C LEU A 330 -1.13 -12.63 15.70
N ALA A 331 -0.03 -12.57 14.95
CA ALA A 331 0.93 -13.66 14.84
C ALA A 331 1.46 -14.07 16.22
N LEU A 332 1.89 -13.10 17.03
CA LEU A 332 2.34 -13.33 18.41
C LEU A 332 1.24 -13.93 19.28
N TYR A 333 0.01 -13.44 19.16
CA TYR A 333 -1.16 -13.99 19.88
C TYR A 333 -1.40 -15.46 19.53
N HIS A 334 -1.20 -15.86 18.27
CA HIS A 334 -1.30 -17.24 17.82
C HIS A 334 -0.03 -18.09 18.07
N GLY A 335 0.98 -17.52 18.74
CA GLY A 335 2.21 -18.24 19.12
C GLY A 335 3.29 -18.28 18.03
N ASP A 336 3.15 -17.51 16.95
CA ASP A 336 4.15 -17.41 15.89
C ASP A 336 5.04 -16.18 16.06
N ALA A 337 6.07 -16.33 16.88
CA ALA A 337 7.02 -15.26 17.16
C ALA A 337 7.92 -14.93 15.96
N ALA A 338 8.15 -15.86 15.04
CA ALA A 338 8.95 -15.61 13.84
C ALA A 338 8.18 -14.67 12.89
N LEU A 339 6.92 -14.98 12.63
CA LEU A 339 6.03 -14.13 11.85
C LEU A 339 5.79 -12.77 12.52
N GLY A 340 5.64 -12.74 13.84
CA GLY A 340 5.54 -11.48 14.59
C GLY A 340 6.73 -10.55 14.39
N ARG A 341 7.96 -11.10 14.35
CA ARG A 341 9.17 -10.32 14.08
C ARG A 341 9.23 -9.81 12.65
N LEU A 342 8.91 -10.64 11.65
CA LEU A 342 9.03 -10.24 10.25
C LEU A 342 7.99 -9.16 9.86
N CYS A 343 6.72 -9.32 10.26
CA CYS A 343 5.70 -8.28 10.05
C CYS A 343 6.06 -6.99 10.80
N GLY A 344 6.65 -7.11 12.00
CA GLY A 344 7.13 -5.95 12.76
C GLY A 344 8.30 -5.21 12.07
N ALA A 345 9.19 -5.93 11.40
CA ALA A 345 10.30 -5.34 10.64
C ALA A 345 9.81 -4.61 9.39
N ILE A 346 8.84 -5.19 8.67
CA ILE A 346 8.16 -4.53 7.55
C ILE A 346 7.49 -3.24 8.04
N SER A 347 6.65 -3.31 9.07
CA SER A 347 5.99 -2.13 9.68
C SER A 347 6.97 -1.01 10.09
N ALA A 348 8.21 -1.36 10.47
CA ALA A 348 9.24 -0.38 10.81
C ALA A 348 9.90 0.28 9.58
N ASP A 349 9.86 -0.36 8.42
CA ASP A 349 10.26 0.23 7.15
C ASP A 349 9.16 1.17 6.64
N GLU A 350 7.90 0.74 6.64
CA GLU A 350 6.72 1.57 6.29
C GLU A 350 6.67 2.86 7.12
N ALA A 351 7.01 2.76 8.41
CA ALA A 351 7.10 3.89 9.31
C ALA A 351 8.10 4.97 8.85
N ARG A 352 9.20 4.59 8.18
CA ARG A 352 10.18 5.54 7.66
C ARG A 352 9.73 6.13 6.34
N HIS A 353 9.16 5.31 5.45
CA HIS A 353 8.63 5.77 4.18
C HIS A 353 7.45 6.73 4.39
N GLU A 354 6.56 6.42 5.33
CA GLU A 354 5.49 7.32 5.79
C GLU A 354 6.06 8.70 6.16
N LEU A 355 7.13 8.74 6.96
CA LEU A 355 7.74 10.00 7.39
C LEU A 355 8.38 10.77 6.23
N ALA A 356 8.99 10.07 5.27
CA ALA A 356 9.57 10.69 4.09
C ALA A 356 8.51 11.36 3.20
N TYR A 357 7.44 10.63 2.84
CA TYR A 357 6.36 11.19 2.01
C TYR A 357 5.60 12.30 2.73
N GLN A 358 5.40 12.18 4.05
CA GLN A 358 4.82 13.27 4.84
C GLN A 358 5.70 14.53 4.84
N ALA A 359 7.03 14.38 4.85
CA ALA A 359 7.96 15.50 4.76
C ALA A 359 7.90 16.18 3.37
N ILE A 360 7.73 15.39 2.30
CA ILE A 360 7.54 15.94 0.94
C ILE A 360 6.29 16.83 0.89
N ILE A 361 5.14 16.35 1.37
CA ILE A 361 3.91 17.16 1.37
C ILE A 361 4.01 18.36 2.31
N ALA A 362 4.69 18.25 3.45
CA ALA A 362 4.94 19.40 4.32
C ALA A 362 5.74 20.50 3.60
N GLU A 363 6.72 20.13 2.78
CA GLU A 363 7.48 21.09 1.98
C GLU A 363 6.66 21.67 0.82
N VAL A 364 5.79 20.87 0.19
CA VAL A 364 4.81 21.37 -0.79
C VAL A 364 3.90 22.42 -0.15
N LEU A 365 3.30 22.14 1.01
CA LEU A 365 2.43 23.07 1.72
C LEU A 365 3.15 24.37 2.13
N ARG A 366 4.47 24.34 2.31
CA ARG A 366 5.28 25.52 2.60
C ARG A 366 5.50 26.40 1.36
N ARG A 367 5.61 25.81 0.17
CA ARG A 367 5.93 26.51 -1.10
C ARG A 367 4.70 26.85 -1.95
N ASP A 368 3.66 26.05 -1.83
CA ASP A 368 2.38 26.15 -2.54
C ASP A 368 1.24 25.66 -1.63
N PRO A 369 0.86 26.47 -0.61
CA PRO A 369 -0.17 26.10 0.36
C PRO A 369 -1.49 25.68 -0.29
N ASP A 370 -1.99 26.49 -1.23
CA ASP A 370 -3.22 26.23 -1.97
C ASP A 370 -3.14 24.92 -2.73
N GLY A 371 -2.08 24.71 -3.52
CA GLY A 371 -1.92 23.50 -4.31
C GLY A 371 -1.83 22.23 -3.46
N GLY A 372 -1.11 22.27 -2.33
CA GLY A 372 -1.03 21.16 -1.40
C GLY A 372 -2.36 20.82 -0.74
N VAL A 373 -3.12 21.82 -0.28
CA VAL A 373 -4.44 21.63 0.33
C VAL A 373 -5.45 21.09 -0.68
N LEU A 374 -5.46 21.63 -1.90
CA LEU A 374 -6.34 21.18 -2.98
C LEU A 374 -6.05 19.72 -3.37
N ALA A 375 -4.78 19.36 -3.52
CA ALA A 375 -4.38 17.98 -3.82
C ALA A 375 -4.80 17.00 -2.71
N PHE A 376 -4.65 17.39 -1.43
CA PHE A 376 -5.08 16.55 -0.32
C PHE A 376 -6.61 16.37 -0.31
N ALA A 377 -7.37 17.45 -0.49
CA ALA A 377 -8.82 17.39 -0.57
C ALA A 377 -9.31 16.56 -1.77
N ASP A 378 -8.67 16.68 -2.92
CA ASP A 378 -8.98 15.90 -4.12
C ASP A 378 -8.81 14.39 -3.88
N MET A 379 -7.68 13.96 -3.30
CA MET A 379 -7.46 12.56 -2.96
C MET A 379 -8.49 12.03 -1.95
N MET A 380 -8.90 12.84 -0.97
CA MET A 380 -9.95 12.46 -0.02
C MET A 380 -11.35 12.39 -0.68
N LYS A 381 -11.67 13.30 -1.61
CA LYS A 381 -12.92 13.27 -2.38
C LYS A 381 -13.00 12.05 -3.31
N LYS A 382 -11.88 11.70 -3.96
CA LYS A 382 -11.75 10.50 -4.80
C LYS A 382 -11.84 9.20 -3.99
N GLY A 383 -11.52 9.25 -2.70
CA GLY A 383 -11.30 8.07 -1.86
C GLY A 383 -9.97 7.40 -2.20
N ILE A 384 -9.15 7.11 -1.18
CA ILE A 384 -7.86 6.46 -1.37
C ILE A 384 -8.10 5.01 -1.81
N VAL A 385 -7.69 4.71 -3.04
CA VAL A 385 -7.82 3.38 -3.66
C VAL A 385 -6.72 2.47 -3.13
N MET A 386 -7.07 1.28 -2.61
CA MET A 386 -6.07 0.29 -2.23
C MET A 386 -5.30 -0.20 -3.47
N PRO A 387 -3.97 -0.37 -3.41
CA PRO A 387 -3.18 -0.75 -4.58
C PRO A 387 -3.66 -2.05 -5.25
N ALA A 388 -4.01 -3.06 -4.45
CA ALA A 388 -4.50 -4.36 -4.93
C ALA A 388 -6.02 -4.40 -5.26
N HIS A 389 -6.70 -3.27 -5.51
CA HIS A 389 -8.15 -3.25 -5.78
C HIS A 389 -8.60 -4.01 -7.04
N PHE A 390 -7.67 -4.33 -7.96
CA PHE A 390 -7.91 -5.20 -9.11
C PHE A 390 -7.52 -6.67 -8.88
N VAL A 391 -7.26 -7.09 -7.63
CA VAL A 391 -6.89 -8.48 -7.33
C VAL A 391 -7.97 -9.46 -7.79
N ASP A 392 -7.55 -10.48 -8.54
CA ASP A 392 -8.40 -11.53 -9.10
C ASP A 392 -7.60 -12.83 -9.17
N ASP A 393 -8.16 -13.91 -8.63
CA ASP A 393 -7.59 -15.26 -8.69
C ASP A 393 -8.17 -16.08 -9.86
N GLY A 394 -9.13 -15.51 -10.61
CA GLY A 394 -9.83 -16.18 -11.70
C GLY A 394 -10.82 -17.26 -11.25
N TRP A 395 -11.11 -17.35 -9.95
CA TRP A 395 -11.91 -18.42 -9.36
C TRP A 395 -12.96 -17.91 -8.36
N HIS A 396 -12.63 -16.92 -7.53
CA HIS A 396 -13.40 -16.48 -6.37
C HIS A 396 -14.83 -16.07 -6.71
N THR A 397 -15.02 -15.23 -7.73
CA THR A 397 -16.35 -14.79 -8.18
C THR A 397 -17.19 -15.95 -8.70
N ALA A 398 -16.58 -16.91 -9.41
CA ALA A 398 -17.30 -18.07 -9.92
C ALA A 398 -17.72 -19.04 -8.81
N ALA A 399 -16.88 -19.17 -7.77
CA ALA A 399 -17.13 -20.06 -6.63
C ALA A 399 -18.12 -19.50 -5.63
N ASN A 400 -18.07 -18.20 -5.35
CA ASN A 400 -18.88 -17.53 -4.32
C ASN A 400 -20.11 -16.79 -4.90
N GLY A 401 -20.22 -16.71 -6.23
CA GLY A 401 -21.35 -16.14 -6.95
C GLY A 401 -21.10 -14.72 -7.48
N PRO A 402 -21.97 -14.23 -8.38
CA PRO A 402 -21.71 -13.03 -9.19
C PRO A 402 -21.68 -11.70 -8.41
N LYS A 403 -22.01 -11.72 -7.11
CA LYS A 403 -21.95 -10.56 -6.23
C LYS A 403 -20.70 -10.56 -5.33
N SER A 404 -19.94 -11.65 -5.34
CA SER A 404 -18.67 -11.76 -4.63
C SER A 404 -17.56 -11.17 -5.48
N ASN A 405 -16.59 -10.55 -4.83
CA ASN A 405 -15.40 -9.99 -5.44
C ASN A 405 -14.24 -10.25 -4.46
N LEU A 406 -13.12 -10.78 -4.97
CA LEU A 406 -12.00 -11.20 -4.16
C LEU A 406 -11.47 -10.08 -3.26
N PHE A 407 -11.28 -8.87 -3.79
CA PHE A 407 -10.86 -7.71 -3.02
C PHE A 407 -11.84 -7.37 -1.89
N GLN A 408 -13.14 -7.32 -2.18
CA GLN A 408 -14.16 -6.95 -1.19
C GLN A 408 -14.30 -7.98 -0.07
N ASP A 409 -14.21 -9.26 -0.41
CA ASP A 409 -14.31 -10.35 0.55
C ASP A 409 -13.03 -10.42 1.40
N TYR A 410 -11.83 -10.30 0.80
CA TYR A 410 -10.57 -10.13 1.52
C TYR A 410 -10.61 -8.93 2.48
N ALA A 411 -11.04 -7.76 2.02
CA ALA A 411 -11.15 -6.56 2.86
C ALA A 411 -12.15 -6.73 4.01
N SER A 412 -13.20 -7.54 3.81
CA SER A 412 -14.15 -7.88 4.87
C SER A 412 -13.51 -8.78 5.93
N VAL A 413 -12.68 -9.75 5.53
CA VAL A 413 -11.91 -10.58 6.46
C VAL A 413 -10.91 -9.71 7.24
N ALA A 414 -10.17 -8.84 6.57
CA ALA A 414 -9.19 -7.93 7.20
C ALA A 414 -9.84 -7.02 8.25
N ASP A 415 -11.02 -6.46 7.95
CA ASP A 415 -11.80 -5.66 8.89
C ASP A 415 -12.36 -6.53 10.04
N GLY A 416 -12.84 -7.75 9.74
CA GLY A 416 -13.41 -8.68 10.70
C GLY A 416 -12.42 -9.17 11.76
N ILE A 417 -11.15 -9.36 11.40
CA ILE A 417 -10.08 -9.71 12.35
C ILE A 417 -9.34 -8.49 12.92
N GLY A 418 -9.75 -7.28 12.54
CA GLY A 418 -9.18 -6.03 13.06
C GLY A 418 -7.77 -5.71 12.58
N VAL A 419 -7.37 -6.20 11.40
CA VAL A 419 -6.07 -5.87 10.79
C VAL A 419 -6.10 -4.47 10.18
N TYR A 420 -7.12 -4.17 9.38
CA TYR A 420 -7.34 -2.85 8.80
C TYR A 420 -8.83 -2.57 8.65
N THR A 421 -9.31 -1.52 9.31
CA THR A 421 -10.73 -1.19 9.41
C THR A 421 -11.05 0.19 8.84
N ALA A 422 -12.34 0.47 8.63
CA ALA A 422 -12.79 1.82 8.27
C ALA A 422 -12.42 2.89 9.33
N ASN A 423 -12.26 2.48 10.60
CA ASN A 423 -11.79 3.38 11.67
C ASN A 423 -10.29 3.69 11.55
N ASP A 424 -9.49 2.75 11.07
CA ASP A 424 -8.07 2.99 10.77
C ASP A 424 -7.94 3.98 9.63
N TYR A 425 -8.71 3.81 8.54
CA TYR A 425 -8.78 4.79 7.45
C TYR A 425 -9.08 6.20 7.97
N ALA A 426 -10.14 6.35 8.78
CA ALA A 426 -10.47 7.66 9.37
C ALA A 426 -9.37 8.20 10.30
N GLY A 427 -8.71 7.31 11.05
CA GLY A 427 -7.58 7.63 11.90
C GLY A 427 -6.35 8.11 11.14
N ILE A 428 -6.11 7.59 9.92
CA ILE A 428 -5.06 8.08 9.02
C ILE A 428 -5.39 9.49 8.54
N VAL A 429 -6.65 9.76 8.15
CA VAL A 429 -7.08 11.13 7.77
C VAL A 429 -6.84 12.11 8.93
N ASP A 430 -7.30 11.78 10.14
CA ASP A 430 -7.06 12.59 11.34
C ASP A 430 -5.57 12.81 11.63
N HIS A 431 -4.75 11.79 11.37
CA HIS A 431 -3.31 11.89 11.55
C HIS A 431 -2.69 12.87 10.56
N LEU A 432 -2.98 12.73 9.26
CA LEU A 432 -2.41 13.58 8.20
C LEU A 432 -2.87 15.03 8.32
N VAL A 433 -4.15 15.27 8.62
CA VAL A 433 -4.69 16.62 8.90
C VAL A 433 -3.91 17.32 10.02
N ARG A 434 -3.59 16.60 11.10
CA ARG A 434 -2.79 17.14 12.21
C ARG A 434 -1.30 17.25 11.88
N LYS A 435 -0.75 16.25 11.19
CA LYS A 435 0.68 16.18 10.83
C LYS A 435 1.08 17.34 9.94
N TRP A 436 0.22 17.71 9.01
CA TRP A 436 0.41 18.82 8.07
C TRP A 436 -0.19 20.14 8.57
N ASP A 437 -0.69 20.17 9.80
CA ASP A 437 -1.30 21.33 10.44
C ASP A 437 -2.31 22.06 9.54
N ILE A 438 -3.16 21.27 8.86
CA ILE A 438 -4.06 21.77 7.80
C ILE A 438 -4.91 22.94 8.28
N ALA A 439 -5.34 22.95 9.55
CA ALA A 439 -6.13 24.03 10.12
C ALA A 439 -5.43 25.41 10.12
N ASN A 440 -4.09 25.44 10.14
CA ASN A 440 -3.31 26.67 10.23
C ASN A 440 -2.52 26.99 8.94
N VAL A 441 -2.66 26.16 7.90
CA VAL A 441 -2.09 26.45 6.58
C VAL A 441 -2.72 27.75 6.04
N ARG A 442 -1.90 28.73 5.71
CA ARG A 442 -2.36 30.01 5.15
C ARG A 442 -2.59 29.85 3.65
N VAL A 443 -3.85 29.66 3.27
CA VAL A 443 -4.29 29.60 1.88
C VAL A 443 -4.76 30.97 1.39
N GLU A 444 -4.62 31.23 0.09
CA GLU A 444 -4.92 32.51 -0.54
C GLU A 444 -6.25 32.48 -1.32
N SER A 445 -6.61 31.35 -1.93
CA SER A 445 -7.84 31.19 -2.72
C SER A 445 -9.04 30.71 -1.89
N GLY A 446 -10.23 31.10 -2.34
CA GLY A 446 -11.49 30.62 -1.74
C GLY A 446 -11.68 29.11 -1.88
N GLU A 447 -11.26 28.52 -3.00
CA GLU A 447 -11.36 27.07 -3.22
C GLU A 447 -10.47 26.29 -2.25
N ALA A 448 -9.24 26.76 -2.01
CA ALA A 448 -8.35 26.14 -1.04
C ALA A 448 -8.89 26.28 0.40
N ALA A 449 -9.55 27.39 0.74
CA ALA A 449 -10.22 27.55 2.04
C ALA A 449 -11.40 26.57 2.22
N GLU A 450 -12.21 26.34 1.18
CA GLU A 450 -13.27 25.32 1.21
C GLU A 450 -12.71 23.90 1.32
N ALA A 451 -11.62 23.62 0.62
CA ALA A 451 -10.90 22.35 0.69
C ALA A 451 -10.32 22.09 2.10
N GLN A 452 -9.76 23.11 2.74
CA GLN A 452 -9.28 23.07 4.12
C GLN A 452 -10.41 22.72 5.11
N GLU A 453 -11.55 23.41 5.02
CA GLU A 453 -12.73 23.12 5.86
C GLU A 453 -13.23 21.68 5.66
N PHE A 454 -13.32 21.23 4.40
CA PHE A 454 -13.70 19.85 4.09
C PHE A 454 -12.78 18.81 4.76
N LEU A 455 -11.45 19.01 4.68
CA LEU A 455 -10.46 18.10 5.25
C LEU A 455 -10.59 17.99 6.78
N MET A 456 -10.82 19.11 7.47
CA MET A 456 -10.93 19.14 8.94
C MET A 456 -12.11 18.31 9.47
N HIS A 457 -13.18 18.12 8.69
CA HIS A 457 -14.37 17.36 9.10
C HIS A 457 -14.50 15.97 8.45
N HIS A 458 -13.62 15.64 7.51
CA HIS A 458 -13.79 14.46 6.66
C HIS A 458 -13.76 13.13 7.45
N SER A 459 -12.84 12.99 8.39
CA SER A 459 -12.70 11.79 9.23
C SER A 459 -13.96 11.48 10.04
N GLN A 460 -14.63 12.50 10.59
CA GLN A 460 -15.86 12.34 11.37
C GLN A 460 -17.00 11.81 10.50
N ARG A 461 -17.06 12.19 9.22
CA ARG A 461 -18.01 11.63 8.26
C ARG A 461 -17.72 10.14 8.01
N ILE A 462 -16.45 9.76 7.85
CA ILE A 462 -16.07 8.36 7.64
C ILE A 462 -16.42 7.51 8.86
N ARG A 463 -16.08 7.95 10.07
CA ARG A 463 -16.41 7.25 11.32
C ARG A 463 -17.91 6.98 11.46
N ARG A 464 -18.75 8.00 11.19
CA ARG A 464 -20.22 7.83 11.20
C ARG A 464 -20.70 6.76 10.22
N LEU A 465 -20.11 6.69 9.03
CA LEU A 465 -20.45 5.65 8.05
C LEU A 465 -19.96 4.27 8.51
N ALA A 466 -18.77 4.19 9.10
CA ALA A 466 -18.23 2.96 9.68
C ALA A 466 -19.11 2.42 10.81
N ASP A 467 -19.57 3.29 11.72
CA ASP A 467 -20.48 2.92 12.82
C ASP A 467 -21.79 2.33 12.28
N LEU A 468 -22.40 2.98 11.27
CA LEU A 468 -23.62 2.48 10.63
C LEU A 468 -23.43 1.11 9.95
N GLN A 469 -22.27 0.89 9.31
CA GLN A 469 -21.92 -0.40 8.72
C GLN A 469 -21.72 -1.48 9.78
N MET A 470 -21.01 -1.16 10.86
CA MET A 470 -20.79 -2.06 11.99
C MET A 470 -22.10 -2.46 12.66
N GLU A 471 -22.98 -1.49 12.94
CA GLU A 471 -24.31 -1.78 13.46
C GLU A 471 -25.11 -2.72 12.56
N ARG A 472 -25.01 -2.55 11.23
CA ARG A 472 -25.68 -3.41 10.26
C ARG A 472 -25.15 -4.85 10.35
N ARG A 473 -23.83 -5.03 10.39
CA ARG A 473 -23.19 -6.34 10.54
C ARG A 473 -23.60 -7.01 11.86
N LEU A 474 -23.61 -6.27 12.97
CA LEU A 474 -24.06 -6.78 14.27
C LEU A 474 -25.54 -7.21 14.25
N ARG A 475 -26.42 -6.45 13.58
CA ARG A 475 -27.84 -6.82 13.40
C ARG A 475 -27.99 -8.08 12.55
N ASP A 476 -27.23 -8.22 11.47
CA ASP A 476 -27.28 -9.41 10.61
C ASP A 476 -26.73 -10.64 11.33
N ARG A 477 -25.64 -10.50 12.10
CA ARG A 477 -25.10 -11.58 12.95
C ARG A 477 -26.10 -12.03 14.01
N LYS A 478 -26.80 -11.10 14.67
CA LYS A 478 -27.89 -11.42 15.61
C LYS A 478 -29.05 -12.17 14.97
N ARG A 479 -29.25 -12.01 13.66
CA ARG A 479 -30.25 -12.73 12.86
C ARG A 479 -29.75 -14.07 12.32
N GLY A 480 -28.57 -14.53 12.76
CA GLY A 480 -27.96 -15.78 12.29
C GLY A 480 -27.38 -15.71 10.88
N LYS A 481 -27.27 -14.51 10.30
CA LYS A 481 -26.64 -14.32 8.99
C LYS A 481 -25.13 -14.17 9.20
N SER A 482 -24.41 -15.27 9.11
CA SER A 482 -22.95 -15.25 8.97
C SER A 482 -22.62 -15.28 7.48
N ARG A 483 -21.81 -14.35 7.01
CA ARG A 483 -21.32 -14.37 5.62
C ARG A 483 -20.01 -15.15 5.62
N THR A 484 -19.91 -16.15 4.75
CA THR A 484 -18.69 -16.90 4.51
C THR A 484 -18.36 -16.82 3.03
N ALA A 485 -17.08 -16.91 2.70
CA ALA A 485 -16.60 -17.11 1.33
C ALA A 485 -15.49 -18.15 1.34
N ALA A 486 -15.43 -18.96 0.28
CA ALA A 486 -14.31 -19.83 0.03
C ALA A 486 -13.20 -19.05 -0.68
N PHE A 487 -11.96 -19.24 -0.25
CA PHE A 487 -10.79 -18.57 -0.84
C PHE A 487 -9.83 -19.60 -1.44
N SER A 488 -9.48 -19.42 -2.71
CA SER A 488 -8.51 -20.29 -3.41
C SER A 488 -7.16 -20.33 -2.70
N TRP A 489 -6.71 -19.19 -2.17
CA TRP A 489 -5.47 -18.98 -1.43
C TRP A 489 -5.29 -19.92 -0.22
N VAL A 490 -6.37 -20.38 0.39
CA VAL A 490 -6.34 -21.31 1.52
C VAL A 490 -6.94 -22.66 1.15
N PHE A 491 -6.65 -23.16 -0.04
CA PHE A 491 -7.12 -24.44 -0.57
C PHE A 491 -8.65 -24.52 -0.67
N LYS A 492 -9.30 -23.41 -1.09
CA LYS A 492 -10.76 -23.31 -1.28
C LYS A 492 -11.56 -23.58 0.01
N ARG A 493 -10.95 -23.36 1.17
CA ARG A 493 -11.64 -23.45 2.47
C ARG A 493 -12.49 -22.20 2.70
N GLU A 494 -13.62 -22.40 3.39
CA GLU A 494 -14.49 -21.31 3.81
C GLU A 494 -13.89 -20.51 4.97
N VAL A 495 -14.08 -19.21 4.92
CA VAL A 495 -13.60 -18.23 5.90
C VAL A 495 -14.75 -17.28 6.25
N ALA A 496 -14.87 -16.92 7.53
CA ALA A 496 -15.87 -15.97 7.99
C ALA A 496 -15.50 -14.53 7.56
N MET A 497 -16.50 -13.75 7.15
CA MET A 497 -16.35 -12.36 6.67
C MET A 497 -17.17 -11.33 7.45
#